data_AF-A0A4Y4DZX2-F1
#
_entry.id   AF-A0A4Y4DZX2-F1
#
_cell.length_a   1.000
_cell.length_b   1.000
_cell.length_c   1.000
_cell.angle_alpha   90.00
_cell.angle_beta   90.00
_cell.angle_gamma   90.00
#
_symmetry.space_group_name_H-M   'P 1'
#
loop_
_entity.id
_entity.type
_entity.pdbx_description
1 polymer ?
#
loop_
_entity_poly.entity_id
_entity_poly.type
_entity_poly.pdbx_seq_one_letter_code
_entity_poly.pdbx_strand_id
1 'polypeptide(L)'
;MSTGSQPAVVLAVLRIVLGLVFLWAFVDKLFGLGFSTPSQKSWLHGGSPTAGYLGHLEGAASGFFAPMAGSLVVDLLFMLGLGALGVGLLLGIGLRALAVAGTALMLLMWLSALPLSNNPVIDEHIVYAAALVVLAATNAGSVWGLGKQWNALLEAQSPALAKIFA
;
A
#
# COMPACT_ATOMS: atom_id res chain seq x y z
N MET A 1 -14.58 25.03 11.59
CA MET A 1 -14.10 23.81 10.89
C MET A 1 -15.26 23.25 10.11
N SER A 2 -15.23 23.31 8.78
CA SER A 2 -16.25 22.63 7.96
C SER A 2 -16.02 21.13 8.13
N THR A 3 -16.89 20.46 8.89
CA THR A 3 -16.98 19.01 8.86
C THR A 3 -17.37 18.64 7.43
N GLY A 4 -16.58 17.79 6.76
CA GLY A 4 -16.95 17.29 5.43
C GLY A 4 -18.35 16.65 5.47
N SER A 5 -18.99 16.51 4.31
CA SER A 5 -20.23 15.72 4.23
C SER A 5 -20.01 14.33 4.85
N GLN A 6 -21.07 13.71 5.40
CA GLN A 6 -20.94 12.39 6.02
C GLN A 6 -20.19 11.36 5.15
N PRO A 7 -20.43 11.28 3.81
CA PRO A 7 -19.66 10.40 2.93
C PRO A 7 -18.16 10.73 2.89
N ALA A 8 -17.80 12.02 2.87
CA ALA A 8 -16.40 12.44 2.80
C ALA A 8 -15.64 12.13 4.09
N VAL A 9 -16.31 12.22 5.26
CA VAL A 9 -15.74 11.80 6.54
C VAL A 9 -15.50 10.30 6.57
N VAL A 10 -16.47 9.49 6.12
CA VAL A 10 -16.32 8.03 6.06
C VAL A 10 -15.17 7.62 5.13
N LEU A 11 -15.02 8.28 3.98
CA LEU A 11 -13.89 8.05 3.07
C LEU A 11 -12.54 8.45 3.69
N ALA A 12 -12.49 9.53 4.48
CA ALA A 12 -11.29 9.89 5.22
C ALA A 12 -10.93 8.85 6.29
N VAL A 13 -11.92 8.30 6.98
CA VAL A 13 -11.71 7.19 7.93
C VAL A 13 -11.16 5.96 7.21
N LEU A 14 -11.78 5.54 6.10
CA LEU A 14 -11.30 4.42 5.30
C LEU A 14 -9.85 4.63 4.84
N ARG A 15 -9.54 5.83 4.34
CA ARG A 15 -8.17 6.21 3.95
C ARG A 15 -7.17 6.04 5.09
N ILE A 16 -7.50 6.56 6.27
CA ILE A 16 -6.62 6.51 7.44
C ILE A 16 -6.43 5.06 7.90
N VAL A 17 -7.51 4.29 8.04
CA VAL A 17 -7.45 2.88 8.46
C VAL A 17 -6.62 2.05 7.48
N LEU A 18 -6.85 2.21 6.17
CA LEU A 18 -6.07 1.50 5.16
C LEU A 18 -4.58 1.93 5.18
N GLY A 19 -4.30 3.22 5.38
CA GLY A 19 -2.94 3.71 5.59
C GLY A 19 -2.26 3.08 6.80
N LEU A 20 -2.98 2.93 7.91
CA LEU A 20 -2.47 2.25 9.11
C LEU A 20 -2.16 0.77 8.87
N VAL A 21 -2.94 0.06 8.04
CA VAL A 21 -2.64 -1.34 7.66
C VAL A 21 -1.27 -1.43 6.97
N PHE A 22 -1.02 -0.60 5.95
CA PHE A 22 0.25 -0.60 5.23
C PHE A 22 1.41 -0.12 6.10
N LEU A 23 1.20 0.95 6.88
CA LEU A 23 2.23 1.49 7.76
C LEU A 23 2.60 0.50 8.86
N TRP A 24 1.61 -0.21 9.42
CA TRP A 24 1.86 -1.24 10.41
C TRP A 24 2.71 -2.38 9.84
N ALA A 25 2.36 -2.88 8.66
CA ALA A 25 3.14 -3.90 7.98
C ALA A 25 4.59 -3.44 7.72
N PHE A 26 4.78 -2.18 7.32
CA PHE A 26 6.10 -1.57 7.18
C PHE A 26 6.87 -1.53 8.51
N VAL A 27 6.24 -1.02 9.58
CA VAL A 27 6.88 -0.85 10.90
C VAL A 27 7.26 -2.20 11.50
N ASP A 28 6.35 -3.18 11.48
CA ASP A 28 6.65 -4.52 11.98
C ASP A 28 7.78 -5.18 11.17
N LYS A 29 7.81 -5.03 9.84
CA LYS A 29 8.91 -5.57 9.02
C LYS A 29 10.23 -4.85 9.23
N LEU A 30 10.20 -3.54 9.43
CA LEU A 30 11.39 -2.73 9.63
C LEU A 30 12.06 -3.07 10.97
N PHE A 31 11.29 -3.07 12.06
CA PHE A 31 11.82 -3.24 13.42
C PHE A 31 11.74 -4.67 13.96
N GLY A 32 10.81 -5.49 13.46
CA GLY A 32 10.55 -6.85 13.94
C GLY A 32 9.90 -6.85 15.32
N LEU A 33 8.71 -6.26 15.42
CA LEU A 33 7.98 -6.12 16.69
C LEU A 33 7.36 -7.45 17.19
N GLY A 34 7.49 -8.52 16.41
CA GLY A 34 7.11 -9.87 16.81
C GLY A 34 5.67 -10.25 16.47
N PHE A 35 4.93 -9.42 15.71
CA PHE A 35 3.57 -9.76 15.29
C PHE A 35 3.59 -10.70 14.09
N SER A 36 4.01 -10.18 12.93
CA SER A 36 4.22 -10.99 11.73
C SER A 36 5.71 -11.24 11.49
N THR A 37 6.56 -10.36 12.02
CA THR A 37 8.00 -10.37 11.82
C THR A 37 8.71 -10.54 13.15
N PRO A 38 9.31 -11.71 13.43
CA PRO A 38 10.21 -11.88 14.57
C PRO A 38 11.39 -10.91 14.47
N SER A 39 11.89 -10.42 15.61
CA SER A 39 13.00 -9.45 15.67
C SER A 39 14.22 -9.88 14.85
N GLN A 40 14.62 -11.16 14.90
CA GLN A 40 15.78 -11.68 14.15
C GLN A 40 15.58 -11.71 12.63
N LYS A 41 14.32 -11.59 12.16
CA LYS A 41 13.97 -11.53 10.74
C LYS A 41 13.61 -10.11 10.29
N SER A 42 13.78 -9.10 11.14
CA SER A 42 13.51 -7.71 10.77
C SER A 42 14.48 -7.21 9.70
N TRP A 43 14.05 -6.21 8.95
CA TRP A 43 14.88 -5.64 7.90
C TRP A 43 16.13 -4.94 8.46
N LEU A 44 16.01 -4.26 9.61
CA LEU A 44 17.16 -3.65 10.29
C LEU A 44 18.16 -4.66 10.82
N HIS A 45 17.74 -5.91 11.06
CA HIS A 45 18.63 -7.02 11.43
C HIS A 45 19.13 -7.82 10.22
N GLY A 46 18.97 -7.28 8.99
CA GLY A 46 19.44 -7.92 7.76
C GLY A 46 18.51 -9.01 7.23
N GLY A 47 17.32 -9.17 7.81
CA GLY A 47 16.28 -10.04 7.27
C GLY A 47 15.69 -9.50 5.97
N SER A 48 15.13 -10.38 5.15
CA SER A 48 14.42 -9.99 3.92
C SER A 48 12.91 -9.84 4.21
N PRO A 49 12.32 -8.66 3.94
CA PRO A 49 10.88 -8.41 4.05
C PRO A 49 9.99 -9.38 3.25
N THR A 50 10.48 -9.88 2.11
CA THR A 50 9.71 -10.72 1.19
C THR A 50 10.06 -12.20 1.23
N ALA A 51 11.26 -12.58 1.67
CA ALA A 51 11.72 -13.97 1.62
C ALA A 51 10.80 -14.94 2.37
N GLY A 52 10.30 -14.53 3.54
CA GLY A 52 9.41 -15.37 4.34
C GLY A 52 8.10 -15.73 3.61
N TYR A 53 7.56 -14.80 2.83
CA TYR A 53 6.32 -15.01 2.07
C TYR A 53 6.60 -15.67 0.72
N LEU A 54 7.44 -15.04 -0.12
CA LEU A 54 7.69 -15.50 -1.48
C LEU A 54 8.41 -16.87 -1.53
N GLY A 55 9.25 -17.19 -0.54
CA GLY A 55 9.97 -18.46 -0.46
C GLY A 55 9.13 -19.65 -0.03
N HIS A 56 7.90 -19.43 0.45
CA HIS A 56 6.98 -20.47 0.91
C HIS A 56 5.66 -20.46 0.13
N LEU A 57 5.66 -19.88 -1.07
CA LEU A 57 4.49 -19.91 -1.94
C LEU A 57 4.21 -21.34 -2.42
N GLU A 58 2.94 -21.70 -2.43
CA GLU A 58 2.44 -22.93 -3.01
C GLU A 58 1.75 -22.65 -4.36
N GLY A 59 1.45 -23.70 -5.13
CA GLY A 59 0.68 -23.57 -6.36
C GLY A 59 1.47 -23.04 -7.58
N ALA A 60 0.74 -22.77 -8.67
CA ALA A 60 1.33 -22.48 -9.98
C ALA A 60 2.10 -21.15 -10.04
N ALA A 61 1.76 -20.18 -9.18
CA ALA A 61 2.42 -18.89 -9.14
C ALA A 61 3.83 -18.96 -8.52
N SER A 62 4.11 -19.98 -7.71
CA SER A 62 5.40 -20.15 -7.00
C SER A 62 6.61 -20.12 -7.95
N GLY A 63 6.53 -20.74 -9.13
CA GLY A 63 7.64 -20.77 -10.09
C GLY A 63 8.06 -19.39 -10.61
N PHE A 64 7.15 -18.41 -10.64
CA PHE A 64 7.44 -17.05 -11.06
C PHE A 64 7.94 -16.18 -9.89
N PHE A 65 7.35 -16.32 -8.71
CA PHE A 65 7.59 -15.43 -7.57
C PHE A 65 8.66 -15.92 -6.60
N ALA A 66 8.80 -17.24 -6.38
CA ALA A 66 9.80 -17.78 -5.45
C ALA A 66 11.25 -17.38 -5.80
N PRO A 67 11.66 -17.27 -7.08
CA PRO A 67 13.00 -16.77 -7.42
C PRO A 67 13.27 -15.31 -7.00
N MET A 68 12.21 -14.54 -6.73
CA MET A 68 12.31 -13.15 -6.27
C MET A 68 12.49 -13.04 -4.75
N ALA A 69 12.27 -14.12 -4.00
CA ALA A 69 12.40 -14.18 -2.56
C ALA A 69 13.81 -13.77 -2.11
N GLY A 70 13.94 -12.78 -1.22
CA GLY A 70 15.24 -12.33 -0.74
C GLY A 70 16.01 -11.41 -1.69
N SER A 71 15.43 -11.05 -2.84
CA SER A 71 16.04 -10.09 -3.75
C SER A 71 16.05 -8.69 -3.13
N LEU A 72 17.23 -8.08 -3.05
CA LEU A 72 17.40 -6.73 -2.51
C LEU A 72 16.50 -5.70 -3.20
N VAL A 73 16.37 -5.79 -4.53
CA VAL A 73 15.52 -4.86 -5.30
C VAL A 73 14.05 -5.04 -4.94
N VAL A 74 13.60 -6.29 -4.81
CA VAL A 74 12.21 -6.62 -4.48
C VAL A 74 11.89 -6.21 -3.06
N ASP A 75 12.80 -6.44 -2.12
CA ASP A 75 12.69 -6.00 -0.73
C ASP A 75 12.60 -4.48 -0.61
N LEU A 76 13.45 -3.75 -1.33
CA LEU A 76 13.41 -2.29 -1.38
C LEU A 76 12.09 -1.78 -1.95
N LEU A 77 11.66 -2.29 -3.11
CA LEU A 77 10.41 -1.88 -3.75
C LEU A 77 9.20 -2.19 -2.87
N PHE A 78 9.19 -3.36 -2.23
CA PHE A 78 8.11 -3.76 -1.33
C PHE A 78 8.05 -2.84 -0.10
N MET A 79 9.17 -2.57 0.55
CA MET A 79 9.22 -1.68 1.72
C MET A 79 8.92 -0.23 1.37
N LEU A 80 9.42 0.27 0.24
CA LEU A 80 9.05 1.60 -0.28
C LEU A 80 7.56 1.65 -0.59
N GLY A 81 6.98 0.60 -1.18
CA GLY A 81 5.55 0.49 -1.44
C GLY A 81 4.72 0.58 -0.16
N LEU A 82 5.04 -0.23 0.85
CA LEU A 82 4.34 -0.22 2.15
C LEU A 82 4.48 1.13 2.87
N GLY A 83 5.70 1.68 2.92
CA GLY A 83 5.96 2.97 3.56
C GLY A 83 5.25 4.14 2.84
N ALA A 84 5.35 4.19 1.51
CA ALA A 84 4.71 5.23 0.71
C ALA A 84 3.18 5.15 0.77
N LEU A 85 2.60 3.95 0.68
CA LEU A 85 1.16 3.75 0.88
C LEU A 85 0.74 4.15 2.29
N GLY A 86 1.45 3.69 3.31
CA GLY A 86 1.11 3.99 4.70
C GLY A 86 1.12 5.49 5.00
N VAL A 87 2.25 6.16 4.74
CA VAL A 87 2.39 7.60 5.00
C VAL A 87 1.52 8.44 4.07
N GLY A 88 1.52 8.11 2.78
CA GLY A 88 0.78 8.86 1.77
C GLY A 88 -0.73 8.79 1.98
N LEU A 89 -1.27 7.62 2.35
CA LEU A 89 -2.67 7.49 2.73
C LEU A 89 -2.97 8.23 4.02
N LEU A 90 -2.14 8.15 5.07
CA LEU A 90 -2.37 8.88 6.33
C LEU A 90 -2.40 10.40 6.12
N LEU A 91 -1.44 10.92 5.37
CA LEU A 91 -1.36 12.35 5.06
C LEU A 91 -2.39 12.77 4.01
N GLY A 92 -2.87 11.84 3.18
CA GLY A 92 -3.86 12.11 2.13
C GLY A 92 -3.26 12.83 0.94
N ILE A 93 -2.00 12.53 0.62
CA ILE A 93 -1.24 13.15 -0.45
C ILE A 93 -0.97 12.14 -1.56
N GLY A 94 -0.88 12.61 -2.81
CA GLY A 94 -0.52 11.76 -3.96
C GLY A 94 -1.47 10.58 -4.22
N LEU A 95 -2.75 10.68 -3.82
CA LEU A 95 -3.67 9.53 -3.82
C LEU A 95 -3.82 8.84 -5.19
N ARG A 96 -3.77 9.57 -6.31
CA ARG A 96 -3.82 8.96 -7.64
C ARG A 96 -2.57 8.12 -7.95
N ALA A 97 -1.38 8.64 -7.63
CA ALA A 97 -0.14 7.89 -7.81
C ALA A 97 -0.11 6.65 -6.90
N LEU A 98 -0.53 6.80 -5.64
CA LEU A 98 -0.66 5.70 -4.69
C LEU A 98 -1.69 4.67 -5.13
N ALA A 99 -2.80 5.09 -5.75
CA ALA A 99 -3.78 4.16 -6.28
C ALA A 99 -3.22 3.32 -7.44
N VAL A 100 -2.45 3.92 -8.35
CA VAL A 100 -1.81 3.17 -9.46
C VAL A 100 -0.78 2.19 -8.90
N ALA A 101 0.20 2.69 -8.13
CA ALA A 101 1.29 1.87 -7.62
C ALA A 101 0.80 0.80 -6.61
N GLY A 102 -0.10 1.19 -5.71
CA GLY A 102 -0.65 0.29 -4.70
C GLY A 102 -1.58 -0.75 -5.29
N THR A 103 -2.39 -0.40 -6.29
CA THR A 103 -3.19 -1.42 -7.02
C THR A 103 -2.29 -2.43 -7.70
N ALA A 104 -1.22 -1.98 -8.39
CA ALA A 104 -0.26 -2.89 -9.00
C ALA A 104 0.38 -3.83 -7.96
N LEU A 105 0.81 -3.28 -6.82
CA LEU A 105 1.35 -4.07 -5.71
C LEU A 105 0.33 -5.10 -5.19
N MET A 106 -0.92 -4.69 -4.94
CA MET A 106 -1.97 -5.59 -4.45
C MET A 106 -2.33 -6.68 -5.46
N LEU A 107 -2.36 -6.36 -6.76
CA LEU A 107 -2.62 -7.38 -7.78
C LEU A 107 -1.48 -8.39 -7.91
N LEU A 108 -0.22 -7.96 -7.74
CA LEU A 108 0.92 -8.88 -7.69
C LEU A 108 0.83 -9.81 -6.47
N MET A 109 0.48 -9.25 -5.30
CA MET A 109 0.27 -10.05 -4.09
C MET A 109 -0.89 -11.04 -4.26
N TRP A 110 -2.02 -10.61 -4.82
CA TRP A 110 -3.15 -11.47 -5.15
C TRP A 110 -2.74 -12.62 -6.08
N LEU A 111 -2.02 -12.32 -7.17
CA LEU A 111 -1.52 -13.34 -8.10
C LEU A 111 -0.61 -14.36 -7.39
N SER A 112 0.24 -13.90 -6.46
CA SER A 112 1.12 -14.79 -5.71
C SER A 112 0.38 -15.67 -4.70
N ALA A 113 -0.81 -15.26 -4.25
CA ALA A 113 -1.61 -15.99 -3.27
C ALA A 113 -2.50 -17.09 -3.87
N LEU A 114 -2.52 -17.26 -5.20
CA LEU A 114 -3.39 -18.24 -5.86
C LEU A 114 -2.84 -19.68 -5.73
N PRO A 115 -3.71 -20.68 -5.47
CA PRO A 115 -5.15 -20.58 -5.27
C PRO A 115 -5.52 -20.10 -3.86
N LEU A 116 -6.57 -19.29 -3.77
CA LEU A 116 -7.08 -18.76 -2.50
C LEU A 116 -7.85 -19.83 -1.70
N SER A 117 -7.72 -19.78 -0.38
CA SER A 117 -8.31 -20.78 0.53
C SER A 117 -9.81 -20.58 0.82
N ASN A 118 -10.26 -19.31 0.89
CA ASN A 118 -11.60 -18.98 1.38
C ASN A 118 -12.59 -18.55 0.27
N ASN A 119 -12.09 -18.01 -0.83
CA ASN A 119 -12.88 -17.53 -1.96
C ASN A 119 -12.05 -17.65 -3.24
N PRO A 120 -12.58 -18.17 -4.36
CA PRO A 120 -11.78 -18.45 -5.55
C PRO A 120 -11.23 -17.20 -6.27
N VAL A 121 -11.70 -16.00 -5.93
CA VAL A 121 -11.35 -14.77 -6.65
C VAL A 121 -10.99 -13.61 -5.71
N ILE A 122 -11.75 -13.43 -4.62
CA ILE A 122 -11.68 -12.21 -3.81
C ILE A 122 -11.02 -12.49 -2.45
N ASP A 123 -9.90 -11.84 -2.19
CA ASP A 123 -9.24 -11.75 -0.89
C ASP A 123 -9.05 -10.28 -0.46
N GLU A 124 -8.30 -10.05 0.61
CA GLU A 124 -7.98 -8.71 1.10
C GLU A 124 -7.23 -7.85 0.08
N HIS A 125 -6.38 -8.43 -0.78
CA HIS A 125 -5.60 -7.67 -1.75
C HIS A 125 -6.50 -7.03 -2.80
N ILE A 126 -7.51 -7.76 -3.30
CA ILE A 126 -8.51 -7.21 -4.22
C ILE A 126 -9.34 -6.11 -3.54
N VAL A 127 -9.72 -6.31 -2.27
CA VAL A 127 -10.46 -5.29 -1.50
C VAL A 127 -9.62 -4.02 -1.32
N TYR A 128 -8.34 -4.15 -0.98
CA TYR A 128 -7.45 -3.02 -0.78
C TYR A 128 -7.17 -2.29 -2.10
N ALA A 129 -6.98 -3.01 -3.21
CA ALA A 129 -6.87 -2.43 -4.55
C ALA A 129 -8.10 -1.59 -4.90
N ALA A 130 -9.30 -2.13 -4.72
CA ALA A 130 -10.55 -1.41 -4.97
C ALA A 130 -10.68 -0.17 -4.07
N ALA A 131 -10.34 -0.29 -2.77
CA ALA A 131 -10.38 0.82 -1.83
C ALA A 131 -9.42 1.96 -2.25
N LEU A 132 -8.18 1.64 -2.66
CA LEU A 132 -7.23 2.63 -3.17
C LEU A 132 -7.79 3.42 -4.35
N VAL A 133 -8.41 2.72 -5.32
CA VAL A 133 -9.03 3.35 -6.50
C VAL A 133 -10.19 4.25 -6.07
N VAL A 134 -11.07 3.80 -5.18
CA VAL A 134 -12.19 4.60 -4.67
C VAL A 134 -11.69 5.85 -3.95
N LEU A 135 -10.68 5.74 -3.09
CA LEU A 135 -10.12 6.87 -2.36
C LEU A 135 -9.50 7.93 -3.28
N ALA A 136 -8.84 7.50 -4.36
CA ALA A 136 -8.31 8.40 -5.39
C ALA A 136 -9.42 9.06 -6.22
N ALA A 137 -10.40 8.27 -6.68
CA ALA A 137 -11.52 8.74 -7.51
C ALA A 137 -12.41 9.74 -6.76
N THR A 138 -12.51 9.62 -5.44
CA THR A 138 -13.34 10.49 -4.58
C THR A 138 -12.59 11.66 -3.96
N ASN A 139 -11.28 11.79 -4.25
CA ASN A 139 -10.40 12.81 -3.64
C ASN A 139 -10.48 12.81 -2.09
N ALA A 140 -10.37 11.63 -1.49
CA ALA A 140 -10.49 11.42 -0.05
C ALA A 140 -9.39 12.09 0.80
N GLY A 141 -8.36 12.65 0.16
CA GLY A 141 -7.28 13.40 0.80
C GLY A 141 -7.68 14.84 1.21
N SER A 142 -8.85 15.30 0.75
CA SER A 142 -9.36 16.65 1.01
C SER A 142 -9.95 16.83 2.42
N VAL A 143 -10.26 15.74 3.12
CA VAL A 143 -10.80 15.72 4.49
C VAL A 143 -9.80 15.05 5.42
N TRP A 144 -9.44 15.74 6.52
CA TRP A 144 -8.44 15.30 7.50
C TRP A 144 -7.09 14.88 6.88
N GLY A 145 -6.72 15.54 5.78
CA GLY A 145 -5.50 15.29 5.04
C GLY A 145 -4.96 16.58 4.43
N LEU A 146 -3.80 16.47 3.80
CA LEU A 146 -3.05 17.55 3.15
C LEU A 146 -3.24 17.53 1.63
N GLY A 147 -4.24 16.81 1.10
CA GLY A 147 -4.42 16.59 -0.34
C GLY A 147 -4.60 17.89 -1.13
N LYS A 148 -5.29 18.88 -0.55
CA LYS A 148 -5.46 20.20 -1.19
C LYS A 148 -4.12 20.94 -1.34
N GLN A 149 -3.32 20.97 -0.27
CA GLN A 149 -2.01 21.61 -0.26
C GLN A 149 -1.04 20.88 -1.20
N TRP A 150 -1.08 19.55 -1.20
CA TRP A 150 -0.28 18.71 -2.09
C TRP A 150 -0.58 19.00 -3.56
N ASN A 151 -1.85 19.02 -3.94
CA ASN A 151 -2.25 19.28 -5.32
C ASN A 151 -1.84 20.67 -5.77
N ALA A 152 -2.03 21.69 -4.93
CA ALA A 152 -1.58 23.06 -5.23
C ALA A 152 -0.06 23.14 -5.41
N LEU A 153 0.72 22.45 -4.57
CA LEU A 153 2.18 22.39 -4.68
C LEU A 153 2.61 21.64 -5.95
N LEU A 154 1.96 20.53 -6.29
CA LEU A 154 2.24 19.76 -7.50
C LEU A 154 1.92 20.56 -8.77
N GLU A 155 0.81 21.30 -8.77
CA GLU A 155 0.46 22.22 -9.87
C GLU A 155 1.49 23.32 -10.03
N ALA A 156 1.96 23.92 -8.93
CA ALA A 156 2.95 24.99 -8.97
C ALA A 156 4.34 24.51 -9.46
N GLN A 157 4.78 23.32 -9.05
CA GLN A 157 6.11 22.81 -9.39
C GLN A 157 6.15 21.99 -10.68
N SER A 158 5.07 21.31 -11.04
CA SER A 158 5.03 20.38 -12.17
C SER A 158 3.61 20.27 -12.76
N PRO A 159 3.16 21.28 -13.54
CA PRO A 159 1.83 21.29 -14.13
C PRO A 159 1.49 20.05 -14.98
N ALA A 160 2.51 19.45 -15.63
CA ALA A 160 2.33 18.22 -16.40
C ALA A 160 1.99 17.02 -15.52
N LEU A 161 2.66 16.87 -14.37
CA LEU A 161 2.37 15.81 -13.42
C LEU A 161 1.04 16.04 -12.71
N ALA A 162 0.68 17.28 -12.41
CA ALA A 162 -0.60 17.62 -11.80
C ALA A 162 -1.78 17.16 -12.65
N LYS A 163 -1.73 17.31 -13.98
CA LYS A 163 -2.79 16.83 -14.88
C LYS A 163 -3.09 15.33 -14.73
N ILE A 164 -2.10 14.55 -14.33
CA ILE A 164 -2.22 13.09 -14.17
C ILE A 164 -2.54 12.75 -12.71
N PHE A 165 -1.83 13.36 -11.77
CA PHE A 165 -1.76 12.89 -10.38
C PHE A 165 -2.44 13.81 -9.34
N ALA A 166 -2.89 15.01 -9.70
CA ALA A 166 -3.63 15.91 -8.80
C ALA A 166 -5.15 15.68 -8.87
#